data_AF-A0A2H5ZYG1-F1
#
_entry.id   AF-A0A2H5ZYG1-F1
#
_cell.length_a   1.000
_cell.length_b   1.000
_cell.length_c   1.000
_cell.angle_alpha   90.00
_cell.angle_beta   90.00
_cell.angle_gamma   90.00
#
_symmetry.space_group_name_H-M   'P 1'
#
loop_
_entity.id
_entity.type
_entity.pdbx_description
1 polymer ?
#
loop_
_entity_poly.entity_id
_entity_poly.type
_entity_poly.pdbx_seq_one_letter_code
_entity_poly.pdbx_strand_id
1 'polypeptide(L)'
;MLRAKDRALGVHRVLVEDDEAWVTEARESLRRRAYGYVYGYPSALYELALTGSRPHRPPRVVVTTGEPLFAFQRRAIEEAFGSRVAEEFGCTELGTVAFQCPAGSLHLAAEQVWLEQVDRRTLATSLLPRAVPVVRYRLDEPVAEEGGPCPCGLALPRAVLLRRRADAWQRFEEAAWQAATRVGLPTRFTVDLHGQAVRVPAGTPAAQTRLLATALGPGAGVEQTDHLPRRAAGKFSYLEGARE
;
A
#
# COMPACT_ATOMS: atom_id res chain seq x y z
N MET A 1 -5.50 8.78 -23.21
CA MET A 1 -6.61 8.15 -23.99
C MET A 1 -6.86 6.76 -23.42
N LEU A 2 -8.07 6.47 -22.92
CA LEU A 2 -8.42 5.13 -22.39
C LEU A 2 -8.25 4.07 -23.47
N ARG A 3 -7.55 2.97 -23.17
CA ARG A 3 -7.38 1.88 -24.14
C ARG A 3 -8.73 1.20 -24.35
N ALA A 4 -8.97 0.59 -25.51
CA ALA A 4 -10.23 -0.08 -25.84
C ALA A 4 -10.67 -1.09 -24.76
N LYS A 5 -9.70 -1.81 -24.17
CA LYS A 5 -9.92 -2.73 -23.04
C LYS A 5 -10.45 -2.02 -21.78
N ASP A 6 -10.00 -0.80 -21.50
CA ASP A 6 -10.39 -0.08 -20.28
C ASP A 6 -11.86 0.37 -20.41
N ARG A 7 -12.25 0.83 -21.60
CA ARG A 7 -13.65 1.16 -21.90
C ARG A 7 -14.55 -0.07 -21.82
N ALA A 8 -14.12 -1.21 -22.36
CA ALA A 8 -14.88 -2.46 -22.30
C ALA A 8 -15.10 -2.96 -20.86
N LEU A 9 -14.12 -2.77 -19.98
CA LEU A 9 -14.20 -3.14 -18.57
C LEU A 9 -14.88 -2.08 -17.69
N GLY A 10 -15.27 -0.93 -18.25
CA GLY A 10 -15.78 0.21 -17.47
C GLY A 10 -14.75 0.81 -16.51
N VAL A 11 -13.46 0.56 -16.76
CA VAL A 11 -12.35 1.01 -15.91
C VAL A 11 -11.78 2.33 -16.46
N HIS A 12 -11.49 3.27 -15.57
CA HIS A 12 -10.69 4.44 -15.89
C HIS A 12 -9.33 4.32 -15.22
N ARG A 13 -8.25 4.27 -16.01
CA ARG A 13 -6.87 4.17 -15.52
C ARG A 13 -6.18 5.52 -15.63
N VAL A 14 -5.59 5.97 -14.53
CA VAL A 14 -4.64 7.07 -14.50
C VAL A 14 -3.28 6.47 -14.16
N LEU A 15 -2.26 6.78 -14.97
CA LEU A 15 -0.89 6.37 -14.70
C LEU A 15 -0.31 7.30 -13.65
N VAL A 16 0.28 6.73 -12.60
CA VAL A 16 0.92 7.50 -11.53
C VAL A 16 2.40 7.63 -11.87
N GLU A 17 2.84 8.86 -12.07
CA GLU A 17 4.22 9.21 -12.38
C GLU A 17 4.72 10.23 -11.35
N ASP A 18 5.98 10.64 -11.43
CA ASP A 18 6.56 11.59 -10.47
C ASP A 18 6.25 13.06 -10.80
N ASP A 19 5.65 13.35 -11.95
CA ASP A 19 5.14 14.67 -12.29
C ASP A 19 3.81 15.01 -11.58
N GLU A 20 3.36 16.26 -11.67
CA GLU A 20 2.05 16.69 -11.12
C GLU A 20 0.88 16.44 -12.10
N ALA A 21 1.15 16.00 -13.34
CA ALA A 21 0.15 15.91 -14.39
C ALA A 21 -0.91 14.85 -14.05
N TRP A 22 -0.49 13.71 -13.49
CA TRP A 22 -1.42 12.64 -13.11
C TRP A 22 -2.39 13.05 -11.99
N VAL A 23 -1.97 13.91 -11.05
CA VAL A 23 -2.83 14.39 -9.95
C VAL A 23 -3.99 15.19 -10.53
N THR A 24 -3.70 16.04 -11.51
CA THR A 24 -4.71 16.84 -12.21
C THR A 24 -5.68 15.92 -12.97
N GLU A 25 -5.17 14.95 -13.74
CA GLU A 25 -6.00 14.00 -14.47
C GLU A 25 -6.92 13.20 -13.52
N ALA A 26 -6.37 12.67 -12.43
CA ALA A 26 -7.11 11.89 -11.44
C ALA A 26 -8.21 12.71 -10.76
N ARG A 27 -7.91 13.97 -10.40
CA ARG A 27 -8.87 14.93 -9.82
C ARG A 27 -10.06 15.15 -10.73
N GLU A 28 -9.80 15.48 -11.99
CA GLU A 28 -10.88 15.70 -12.94
C GLU A 28 -11.68 14.43 -13.17
N SER A 29 -11.01 13.28 -13.26
CA SER A 29 -11.66 12.00 -13.46
C SER A 29 -12.65 11.69 -12.34
N LEU A 30 -12.20 11.80 -11.09
CA LEU A 30 -13.02 11.59 -9.89
C LEU A 30 -14.24 12.53 -9.83
N ARG A 31 -14.13 13.76 -10.33
CA ARG A 31 -15.24 14.74 -10.34
C ARG A 31 -16.26 14.51 -11.47
N ARG A 32 -15.85 13.91 -12.58
CA ARG A 32 -16.69 13.79 -13.78
C ARG A 32 -17.76 12.71 -13.67
N ARG A 33 -17.53 11.63 -12.92
CA ARG A 33 -18.46 10.49 -12.81
C ARG A 33 -18.41 9.83 -11.44
N ALA A 34 -19.47 9.10 -11.12
CA ALA A 34 -19.52 8.22 -9.96
C ALA A 34 -18.81 6.89 -10.28
N TYR A 35 -17.84 6.51 -9.45
CA TYR A 35 -17.14 5.24 -9.54
C TYR A 35 -17.67 4.27 -8.47
N GLY A 36 -17.86 3.00 -8.84
CA GLY A 36 -18.28 1.97 -7.89
C GLY A 36 -17.22 1.67 -6.82
N TYR A 37 -15.95 1.73 -7.22
CA TYR A 37 -14.78 1.63 -6.36
C TYR A 37 -13.63 2.44 -6.95
N VAL A 38 -12.68 2.82 -6.11
CA VAL A 38 -11.40 3.40 -6.54
C VAL A 38 -10.31 2.41 -6.16
N TYR A 39 -9.32 2.19 -7.03
CA TYR A 39 -8.24 1.23 -6.81
C TYR A 39 -6.91 1.90 -7.12
N GLY A 40 -5.92 1.82 -6.22
CA GLY A 40 -4.63 2.46 -6.44
C GLY A 40 -3.60 2.21 -5.35
N TYR A 41 -2.45 2.88 -5.48
CA TYR A 41 -1.38 2.82 -4.49
C TYR A 41 -1.69 3.71 -3.28
N PRO A 42 -1.41 3.28 -2.03
CA PRO A 42 -1.52 4.10 -0.83
C PRO A 42 -0.91 5.50 -0.98
N SER A 43 0.33 5.60 -1.45
CA SER A 43 1.02 6.90 -1.62
C SER A 43 0.30 7.83 -2.58
N ALA A 44 -0.18 7.31 -3.72
CA ALA A 44 -0.88 8.08 -4.73
C ALA A 44 -2.27 8.55 -4.24
N LEU A 45 -3.03 7.66 -3.61
CA LEU A 45 -4.34 8.00 -3.06
C LEU A 45 -4.22 9.00 -1.90
N TYR A 46 -3.17 8.88 -1.09
CA TYR A 46 -2.85 9.84 -0.04
C TYR A 46 -2.47 11.22 -0.62
N GLU A 47 -1.61 11.26 -1.65
CA GLU A 47 -1.25 12.49 -2.35
C GLU A 47 -2.50 13.19 -2.94
N LEU A 48 -3.41 12.43 -3.55
CA LEU A 48 -4.71 12.94 -3.98
C LEU A 48 -5.53 13.50 -2.82
N ALA A 49 -5.61 12.78 -1.71
CA ALA A 49 -6.39 13.16 -0.54
C ALA A 49 -5.93 14.51 0.02
N LEU A 50 -4.60 14.71 0.14
CA LEU A 50 -4.00 15.95 0.63
C LEU A 50 -4.27 17.16 -0.27
N THR A 51 -4.46 16.97 -1.57
CA THR A 51 -4.81 18.09 -2.47
C THR A 51 -6.26 18.60 -2.28
N GLY A 52 -7.04 17.99 -1.39
CA GLY A 52 -8.47 18.28 -1.21
C GLY A 52 -9.35 17.66 -2.29
N SER A 53 -8.86 16.65 -3.01
CA SER A 53 -9.63 15.92 -4.00
C SER A 53 -10.84 15.25 -3.36
N ARG A 54 -12.00 15.35 -4.02
CA ARG A 54 -13.23 14.68 -3.61
C ARG A 54 -13.88 14.03 -4.84
N PRO A 55 -14.35 12.77 -4.74
CA PRO A 55 -15.08 12.14 -5.82
C PRO A 55 -16.46 12.78 -6.00
N HIS A 56 -17.03 12.66 -7.20
CA HIS A 56 -18.38 13.13 -7.51
C HIS A 56 -19.43 12.54 -6.56
N ARG A 57 -19.27 11.26 -6.21
CA ARG A 57 -19.98 10.55 -5.16
C ARG A 57 -19.00 9.60 -4.45
N PRO A 58 -19.16 9.34 -3.15
CA PRO A 58 -18.35 8.34 -2.45
C PRO A 58 -18.43 6.98 -3.16
N PRO A 59 -17.29 6.36 -3.52
CA PRO A 59 -17.31 4.97 -3.97
C PRO A 59 -17.80 4.03 -2.87
N ARG A 60 -18.09 2.77 -3.19
CA ARG A 60 -18.43 1.78 -2.15
C ARG A 60 -17.23 1.43 -1.28
N VAL A 61 -16.04 1.50 -1.87
CA VAL A 61 -14.77 1.18 -1.23
C VAL A 61 -13.62 1.82 -2.01
N VAL A 62 -12.57 2.22 -1.30
CA VAL A 62 -11.26 2.52 -1.90
C VAL A 62 -10.34 1.34 -1.62
N VAL A 63 -9.84 0.69 -2.66
CA VAL A 63 -8.93 -0.46 -2.54
C VAL A 63 -7.50 0.01 -2.72
N THR A 64 -6.65 -0.30 -1.77
CA THR A 64 -5.22 -0.03 -1.84
C THR A 64 -4.44 -1.30 -2.09
N THR A 65 -3.42 -1.24 -2.95
CA THR A 65 -2.56 -2.39 -3.26
C THR A 65 -1.09 -1.97 -3.38
N GLY A 66 -0.20 -2.95 -3.48
CA GLY A 66 1.18 -2.75 -3.94
C GLY A 66 2.13 -2.08 -2.96
N GLU A 67 1.65 -1.28 -2.01
CA GLU A 67 2.45 -0.61 -0.98
C GLU A 67 1.85 -0.89 0.41
N PRO A 68 2.64 -0.77 1.49
CA PRO A 68 2.10 -0.70 2.83
C PRO A 68 1.14 0.49 2.97
N LEU A 69 -0.02 0.27 3.55
CA LEU A 69 -0.97 1.33 3.91
C LEU A 69 -0.78 1.67 5.39
N PHE A 70 -0.29 2.88 5.67
CA PHE A 70 -0.17 3.35 7.04
C PHE A 70 -1.49 3.93 7.56
N ALA A 71 -1.70 3.86 8.87
CA ALA A 71 -2.92 4.37 9.52
C ALA A 71 -3.24 5.84 9.15
N PHE A 72 -2.23 6.71 9.03
CA PHE A 72 -2.44 8.13 8.70
C PHE A 72 -2.91 8.31 7.26
N GLN A 73 -2.38 7.50 6.33
CA GLN A 73 -2.82 7.49 4.93
C GLN A 73 -4.25 7.00 4.84
N ARG A 74 -4.56 5.88 5.52
CA ARG A 74 -5.91 5.33 5.60
C ARG A 74 -6.90 6.39 6.03
N ARG A 75 -6.65 7.07 7.16
CA ARG A 75 -7.52 8.13 7.67
C ARG A 75 -7.74 9.25 6.65
N ALA A 76 -6.68 9.78 6.06
CA ALA A 76 -6.78 10.87 5.09
C ALA A 76 -7.53 10.44 3.81
N ILE A 77 -7.31 9.22 3.33
CA ILE A 77 -8.02 8.67 2.17
C ILE A 77 -9.50 8.46 2.51
N GLU A 78 -9.82 7.87 3.67
CA GLU A 78 -11.21 7.66 4.08
C GLU A 78 -11.98 8.98 4.20
N GLU A 79 -11.35 10.00 4.78
CA GLU A 79 -11.92 11.35 4.90
C GLU A 79 -12.12 12.01 3.52
N ALA A 80 -11.13 11.89 2.63
CA ALA A 80 -11.22 12.52 1.31
C ALA A 80 -12.21 11.82 0.37
N PHE A 81 -12.28 10.50 0.42
CA PHE A 81 -13.14 9.73 -0.48
C PHE A 81 -14.52 9.45 0.12
N GLY A 82 -14.74 9.73 1.41
CA GLY A 82 -15.99 9.48 2.12
C GLY A 82 -16.36 8.00 2.17
N SER A 83 -15.36 7.12 2.12
CA SER A 83 -15.53 5.67 1.91
C SER A 83 -14.47 4.92 2.71
N ARG A 84 -14.80 3.70 3.17
CA ARG A 84 -13.81 2.83 3.83
C ARG A 84 -12.70 2.44 2.85
N VAL A 85 -11.49 2.28 3.39
CA VAL A 85 -10.36 1.72 2.64
C VAL A 85 -10.27 0.21 2.90
N ALA A 86 -10.01 -0.57 1.86
CA ALA A 86 -9.71 -2.00 1.96
C ALA A 86 -8.33 -2.28 1.38
N GLU A 87 -7.55 -3.13 2.04
CA GLU A 87 -6.25 -3.56 1.52
C GLU A 87 -6.35 -4.81 0.67
N GLU A 88 -5.62 -4.80 -0.44
CA GLU A 88 -5.29 -5.97 -1.25
C GLU A 88 -3.80 -6.21 -1.18
N PHE A 89 -3.40 -7.45 -0.94
CA PHE A 89 -2.02 -7.89 -1.02
C PHE A 89 -1.85 -8.84 -2.22
N GLY A 90 -0.82 -8.60 -3.01
CA GLY A 90 -0.56 -9.38 -4.22
C GLY A 90 0.70 -8.93 -4.95
N CYS A 91 0.96 -9.57 -6.08
CA CYS A 91 2.03 -9.20 -7.00
C CYS A 91 1.59 -9.45 -8.46
N THR A 92 2.36 -8.94 -9.42
CA THR A 92 2.03 -9.08 -10.85
C THR A 92 1.93 -10.54 -11.28
N GLU A 93 2.82 -11.37 -10.74
CA GLU A 93 2.97 -12.78 -11.05
C GLU A 93 1.75 -13.59 -10.58
N LEU A 94 1.21 -13.28 -9.41
CA LEU A 94 0.15 -14.06 -8.76
C LEU A 94 -1.23 -13.40 -8.83
N GLY A 95 -1.31 -12.10 -9.10
CA GLY A 95 -2.51 -11.31 -8.88
C GLY A 95 -2.75 -11.11 -7.38
N THR A 96 -4.02 -11.18 -6.97
CA THR A 96 -4.42 -11.06 -5.56
C THR A 96 -4.04 -12.32 -4.79
N VAL A 97 -3.25 -12.14 -3.72
CA VAL A 97 -2.87 -13.21 -2.78
C VAL A 97 -3.73 -13.16 -1.53
N ALA A 98 -4.05 -11.95 -1.05
CA ALA A 98 -4.97 -11.76 0.07
C ALA A 98 -5.77 -10.45 -0.08
N PHE A 99 -6.94 -10.38 0.55
CA PHE A 99 -7.82 -9.21 0.51
C PHE A 99 -8.49 -8.94 1.86
N GLN A 100 -8.73 -7.67 2.18
CA GLN A 100 -9.33 -7.25 3.44
C GLN A 100 -10.85 -7.37 3.40
N CYS A 101 -11.43 -8.07 4.38
CA CYS A 101 -12.87 -8.19 4.53
C CYS A 101 -13.49 -6.99 5.28
N PRO A 102 -14.83 -6.85 5.30
CA PRO A 102 -15.50 -5.75 6.01
C PRO A 102 -15.25 -5.69 7.52
N ALA A 103 -14.79 -6.80 8.13
CA ALA A 103 -14.40 -6.87 9.53
C ALA A 103 -12.93 -6.47 9.78
N GLY A 104 -12.17 -6.13 8.72
CA GLY A 104 -10.79 -5.64 8.81
C GLY A 104 -9.70 -6.72 8.71
N SER A 105 -10.05 -8.01 8.77
CA SER A 105 -9.10 -9.11 8.58
C SER A 105 -8.69 -9.25 7.11
N LEU A 106 -7.43 -9.58 6.84
CA LEU A 106 -7.01 -10.08 5.53
C LEU A 106 -7.39 -11.55 5.42
N HIS A 107 -7.96 -11.95 4.29
CA HIS A 107 -8.21 -13.35 3.93
C HIS A 107 -7.33 -13.75 2.76
N LEU A 108 -6.78 -14.96 2.79
CA LEU A 108 -6.10 -15.55 1.65
C LEU A 108 -7.11 -15.80 0.53
N ALA A 109 -6.73 -15.44 -0.70
CA ALA A 109 -7.41 -15.90 -1.90
C ALA A 109 -7.05 -17.37 -2.17
N ALA A 110 -7.37 -18.26 -1.23
CA ALA A 110 -6.93 -19.67 -1.23
C ALA A 110 -7.39 -20.47 -2.45
N GLU A 111 -8.41 -19.99 -3.16
CA GLU A 111 -8.88 -20.55 -4.42
C GLU A 111 -7.96 -20.19 -5.61
N GLN A 112 -7.15 -19.14 -5.48
CA GLN A 112 -6.30 -18.59 -6.53
C GLN A 112 -4.82 -18.86 -6.31
N VAL A 113 -4.41 -19.01 -5.05
CA VAL A 113 -3.00 -19.17 -4.68
C VAL A 113 -2.84 -20.23 -3.59
N TRP A 114 -1.86 -21.10 -3.79
CA TRP A 114 -1.39 -22.04 -2.80
C TRP A 114 -0.09 -21.50 -2.17
N LEU A 115 -0.02 -21.48 -0.82
CA LEU A 115 1.15 -20.99 -0.10
C LEU A 115 1.89 -22.14 0.60
N GLU A 116 3.21 -22.12 0.52
CA GLU A 116 4.12 -23.04 1.21
C GLU A 116 5.09 -22.25 2.08
N GLN A 117 5.32 -22.71 3.31
CA GLN A 117 6.35 -22.16 4.19
C GLN A 117 7.61 -23.02 4.13
N VAL A 118 8.73 -22.46 3.67
CA VAL A 118 10.01 -23.17 3.52
C VAL A 118 11.13 -22.29 4.05
N ASP A 119 11.88 -22.76 5.05
CA ASP A 119 13.04 -22.05 5.62
C ASP A 119 12.78 -20.56 5.93
N ARG A 120 11.65 -20.28 6.58
CA ARG A 120 11.13 -18.93 6.92
C ARG A 120 10.73 -18.05 5.73
N ARG A 121 10.62 -18.62 4.54
CA ARG A 121 10.14 -17.94 3.33
C ARG A 121 8.75 -18.44 2.99
N THR A 122 7.94 -17.57 2.39
CA THR A 122 6.67 -17.96 1.80
C THR A 122 6.84 -18.13 0.31
N LEU A 123 6.58 -19.33 -0.18
CA LEU A 123 6.51 -19.64 -1.60
C LEU A 123 5.05 -19.70 -2.02
N ALA A 124 4.75 -19.27 -3.24
CA ALA A 124 3.40 -19.16 -3.74
C ALA A 124 3.28 -19.80 -5.13
N THR A 125 2.20 -20.55 -5.32
CA THR A 125 1.86 -21.19 -6.59
C THR A 125 0.50 -20.68 -7.04
N SER A 126 0.42 -20.14 -8.27
CA SER A 126 -0.85 -19.70 -8.87
C SER A 126 -1.67 -20.92 -9.26
N LEU A 127 -2.91 -20.99 -8.77
CA LEU A 127 -3.91 -22.00 -9.15
C LEU A 127 -4.76 -21.55 -10.34
N LEU A 128 -4.70 -20.25 -10.69
CA LEU A 128 -5.38 -19.73 -11.86
C LEU A 128 -4.73 -20.20 -13.16
N PRO A 129 -5.52 -20.50 -14.21
CA PRO A 129 -4.99 -20.81 -15.52
C PRO A 129 -4.29 -19.58 -16.09
N ARG A 130 -2.99 -19.71 -16.39
CA ARG A 130 -2.16 -18.65 -16.95
C ARG A 130 -1.37 -19.17 -18.14
N ALA A 131 -1.06 -18.29 -19.09
CA ALA A 131 -0.20 -18.63 -20.22
C ALA A 131 1.21 -19.04 -19.77
N VAL A 132 1.70 -18.44 -18.68
CA VAL A 132 2.94 -18.82 -18.00
C VAL A 132 2.58 -19.27 -16.59
N PRO A 133 2.79 -20.55 -16.23
CA PRO A 133 2.52 -21.04 -14.89
C PRO A 133 3.50 -20.44 -13.89
N VAL A 134 3.02 -20.10 -12.70
CA VAL A 134 3.82 -19.57 -11.59
C VAL A 134 3.78 -20.60 -10.47
N VAL A 135 4.91 -21.26 -10.23
CA VAL A 135 5.04 -22.36 -9.26
C VAL A 135 6.17 -22.03 -8.29
N ARG A 136 5.88 -22.14 -6.98
CA ARG A 136 6.84 -21.89 -5.89
C ARG A 136 7.59 -20.56 -6.00
N TYR A 137 6.89 -19.51 -6.42
CA TYR A 137 7.41 -18.15 -6.48
C TYR A 137 7.64 -17.59 -5.08
N ARG A 138 8.84 -17.12 -4.78
CA ARG A 138 9.17 -16.55 -3.46
C ARG A 138 8.53 -15.17 -3.30
N LEU A 139 7.70 -15.02 -2.28
CA LEU A 139 7.16 -13.72 -1.88
C LEU A 139 8.21 -12.90 -1.11
N ASP A 140 8.32 -11.62 -1.45
CA ASP A 140 9.17 -10.68 -0.70
C ASP A 140 8.61 -10.39 0.70
N GLU A 141 7.29 -10.39 0.83
CA GLU A 141 6.55 -10.30 2.09
C GLU A 141 6.12 -11.70 2.52
N PRO A 142 6.69 -12.27 3.59
CA PRO A 142 6.24 -13.55 4.13
C PRO A 142 4.82 -13.42 4.67
N VAL A 143 3.99 -14.42 4.37
CA VAL A 143 2.58 -14.45 4.75
C VAL A 143 2.35 -15.70 5.59
N ALA A 144 1.66 -15.56 6.72
CA ALA A 144 1.20 -16.68 7.53
C ALA A 144 -0.32 -16.74 7.57
N GLU A 145 -0.85 -17.94 7.73
CA GLU A 145 -2.26 -18.13 8.09
C GLU A 145 -2.47 -17.81 9.57
N GLU A 146 -3.56 -17.09 9.86
CA GLU A 146 -4.01 -16.81 11.21
C GLU A 146 -5.24 -17.66 11.53
N GLY A 147 -5.19 -18.33 12.69
CA GLY A 147 -6.25 -19.25 13.12
C GLY A 147 -7.54 -18.55 13.54
N GLY A 148 -8.61 -19.35 13.57
CA GLY A 148 -9.91 -18.97 14.11
C GLY A 148 -10.86 -18.32 13.10
N PRO A 149 -12.17 -18.36 13.38
CA PRO A 149 -13.18 -17.81 12.48
C PRO A 149 -13.05 -16.29 12.36
N CYS A 150 -13.40 -15.74 11.20
CA CYS A 150 -13.54 -14.30 11.03
C CYS A 150 -14.99 -13.87 11.32
N PRO A 151 -15.22 -12.75 12.04
CA PRO A 151 -16.56 -12.19 12.23
C PRO A 151 -17.29 -11.82 10.95
N CYS A 152 -16.60 -11.72 9.81
CA CYS A 152 -17.24 -11.47 8.51
C CYS A 152 -17.99 -12.69 7.94
N GLY A 153 -17.79 -13.89 8.50
CA GLY A 153 -18.43 -15.13 8.06
C GLY A 153 -17.76 -15.83 6.86
N LEU A 154 -16.69 -15.28 6.28
CA LEU A 154 -15.92 -15.96 5.24
C LEU A 154 -15.15 -17.15 5.83
N ALA A 155 -15.27 -18.30 5.17
CA ALA A 155 -14.56 -19.53 5.52
C ALA A 155 -13.12 -19.59 4.98
N LEU A 156 -12.69 -18.58 4.23
CA LEU A 156 -11.33 -18.48 3.71
C LEU A 156 -10.33 -18.26 4.86
N PRO A 157 -9.12 -18.86 4.82
CA PRO A 157 -8.10 -18.65 5.84
C PRO A 157 -7.79 -17.16 6.01
N ARG A 158 -7.60 -16.73 7.25
CA ARG A 158 -7.10 -15.38 7.52
C ARG A 158 -5.61 -15.33 7.26
N ALA A 159 -5.13 -14.19 6.80
CA ALA A 159 -3.75 -13.95 6.44
C ALA A 159 -3.13 -12.87 7.32
N VAL A 160 -1.84 -13.00 7.61
CA VAL A 160 -1.04 -11.99 8.29
C VAL A 160 0.25 -11.77 7.50
N LEU A 161 0.57 -10.50 7.24
CA LEU A 161 1.81 -10.09 6.61
C LEU A 161 2.89 -9.98 7.70
N LEU A 162 3.84 -10.92 7.71
CA LEU A 162 4.74 -11.14 8.86
C LEU A 162 5.72 -9.99 9.08
N ARG A 163 6.22 -9.32 8.04
CA ARG A 163 7.12 -8.16 8.23
C ARG A 163 6.39 -7.04 8.96
N ARG A 164 5.08 -6.89 8.72
CA ARG A 164 4.25 -5.87 9.39
C ARG A 164 3.97 -6.19 10.87
N ARG A 165 4.30 -7.39 11.34
CA ARG A 165 4.18 -7.79 12.74
C ARG A 165 5.50 -7.70 13.52
N ALA A 166 6.61 -7.41 12.86
CA ALA A 166 7.89 -7.24 13.53
C ALA A 166 7.88 -5.97 14.40
N ASP A 167 8.50 -6.02 15.59
CA ASP A 167 8.56 -4.90 16.53
C ASP A 167 9.16 -3.63 15.91
N ALA A 168 10.13 -3.78 15.00
CA ALA A 168 10.70 -2.65 14.26
C ALA A 168 9.66 -1.96 13.38
N TRP A 169 8.83 -2.74 12.67
CA TRP A 169 7.75 -2.20 11.84
C TRP A 169 6.68 -1.50 12.68
N GLN A 170 6.24 -2.11 13.79
CA GLN A 170 5.20 -1.54 14.63
C GLN A 170 5.63 -0.21 15.26
N ARG A 171 6.86 -0.13 15.75
CA ARG A 171 7.43 1.14 16.28
C ARG A 171 7.50 2.21 15.20
N PHE A 172 7.91 1.84 13.98
CA PHE A 172 7.93 2.76 12.86
C PHE A 172 6.53 3.30 12.53
N GLU A 173 5.54 2.41 12.40
CA GLU A 173 4.16 2.78 12.09
C GLU A 173 3.54 3.69 13.15
N GLU A 174 3.75 3.41 14.43
CA GLU A 174 3.26 4.24 15.53
C GLU A 174 3.86 5.65 15.49
N ALA A 175 5.17 5.76 15.29
CA ALA A 175 5.81 7.07 15.21
C ALA A 175 5.41 7.84 13.95
N ALA A 176 5.23 7.15 12.82
CA ALA A 176 4.71 7.76 11.61
C ALA A 176 3.30 8.33 11.85
N TRP A 177 2.44 7.61 12.57
CA TRP A 177 1.14 8.12 12.99
C TRP A 177 1.24 9.36 13.90
N GLN A 178 2.13 9.35 14.89
CA GLN A 178 2.34 10.51 15.78
C GLN A 178 2.86 11.73 15.02
N ALA A 179 3.78 11.53 14.07
CA ALA A 179 4.29 12.61 13.22
C ALA A 179 3.19 13.18 12.32
N ALA A 180 2.45 12.31 11.63
CA ALA A 180 1.37 12.75 10.74
C ALA A 180 0.29 13.55 11.47
N THR A 181 -0.07 13.16 12.70
CA THR A 181 -1.14 13.82 13.47
C THR A 181 -0.69 15.12 14.15
N ARG A 182 0.59 15.27 14.50
CA ARG A 182 1.10 16.44 15.24
C ARG A 182 1.73 17.51 14.35
N VAL A 183 2.46 17.11 13.32
CA VAL A 183 3.31 18.01 12.51
C VAL A 183 3.17 17.78 11.00
N GLY A 184 2.31 16.84 10.58
CA GLY A 184 2.24 16.34 9.21
C GLY A 184 3.43 15.42 8.87
N LEU A 185 3.30 14.61 7.84
CA LEU A 185 4.41 13.84 7.27
C LEU A 185 4.53 14.15 5.77
N PRO A 186 5.74 14.07 5.18
CA PRO A 186 5.87 14.12 3.74
C PRO A 186 5.08 12.96 3.12
N THR A 187 4.59 13.16 1.90
CA THR A 187 3.86 12.14 1.14
C THR A 187 4.72 10.89 0.85
N ARG A 188 6.04 11.07 0.80
CA ARG A 188 7.04 10.07 0.39
C ARG A 188 8.22 10.08 1.36
N PHE A 189 8.68 8.89 1.76
CA PHE A 189 9.90 8.66 2.56
C PHE A 189 10.36 7.20 2.38
N THR A 190 11.64 6.89 2.52
CA THR A 190 12.13 5.50 2.56
C THR A 190 12.82 5.19 3.88
N VAL A 191 12.71 3.94 4.34
CA VAL A 191 13.39 3.42 5.52
C VAL A 191 14.28 2.26 5.09
N ASP A 192 15.55 2.27 5.48
CA ASP A 192 16.42 1.11 5.28
C ASP A 192 16.00 -0.07 6.18
N LEU A 193 16.11 -1.31 5.69
CA LEU A 193 15.69 -2.54 6.38
C LEU A 193 16.30 -2.72 7.77
N HIS A 194 17.48 -2.15 8.03
CA HIS A 194 18.09 -2.18 9.37
C HIS A 194 17.52 -1.13 10.33
N GLY A 195 16.58 -0.30 9.86
CA GLY A 195 16.01 0.79 10.64
C GLY A 195 17.04 1.82 11.06
N GLN A 196 18.13 1.97 10.31
CA GLN A 196 19.25 2.85 10.69
C GLN A 196 19.22 4.20 9.98
N ALA A 197 18.43 4.35 8.91
CA ALA A 197 18.26 5.61 8.22
C ALA A 197 16.85 5.78 7.64
N VAL A 198 16.28 6.97 7.76
CA VAL A 198 15.13 7.42 6.95
C VAL A 198 15.62 8.40 5.90
N ARG A 199 15.25 8.19 4.64
CA ARG A 199 15.38 9.22 3.59
C ARG A 199 14.07 9.97 3.43
N VAL A 200 14.14 11.29 3.43
CA VAL A 200 12.99 12.18 3.25
C VAL A 200 13.28 13.21 2.16
N PRO A 201 12.25 13.81 1.53
CA PRO A 201 12.45 14.89 0.57
C PRO A 201 13.21 16.07 1.19
N ALA A 202 14.07 16.72 0.41
CA ALA A 202 14.72 17.95 0.80
C ALA A 202 13.70 19.02 1.21
N GLY A 203 13.97 19.73 2.31
CA GLY A 203 13.07 20.73 2.88
C GLY A 203 12.01 20.16 3.82
N THR A 204 12.02 18.86 4.11
CA THR A 204 11.15 18.26 5.13
C THR A 204 11.40 18.93 6.51
N PRO A 205 10.36 19.47 7.18
CA PRO A 205 10.52 20.20 8.43
C PRO A 205 11.28 19.44 9.52
N ALA A 206 12.16 20.14 10.26
CA ALA A 206 13.01 19.56 11.30
C ALA A 206 12.24 18.87 12.44
N ALA A 207 10.97 19.21 12.66
CA ALA A 207 10.11 18.52 13.62
C ALA A 207 9.69 17.14 13.12
N GLN A 208 9.43 16.99 11.82
CA GLN A 208 9.07 15.72 11.18
C GLN A 208 10.27 14.79 11.14
N THR A 209 11.44 15.29 10.72
CA THR A 209 12.68 14.49 10.69
C THR A 209 13.08 13.97 12.07
N ARG A 210 12.97 14.79 13.13
CA ARG A 210 13.24 14.36 14.52
C ARG A 210 12.32 13.25 15.00
N LEU A 211 11.02 13.31 14.70
CA LEU A 211 10.08 12.25 15.07
C LEU A 211 10.39 10.95 14.34
N LEU A 212 10.69 11.02 13.04
CA LEU A 212 11.07 9.86 12.24
C LEU A 212 12.40 9.23 12.73
N ALA A 213 13.41 10.03 13.08
CA ALA A 213 14.65 9.53 13.66
C ALA A 213 14.42 8.82 15.01
N THR A 214 13.57 9.41 15.86
CA THR A 214 13.24 8.84 17.18
C THR A 214 12.50 7.50 17.05
N ALA A 215 11.65 7.36 16.04
CA ALA A 215 10.93 6.12 15.72
C ALA A 215 11.83 4.91 15.52
N LEU A 216 12.95 5.16 14.83
CA LEU A 216 13.90 4.13 14.42
C LEU A 216 14.86 3.73 15.55
N GLY A 217 15.01 4.59 16.56
CA GLY A 217 15.83 4.34 17.74
C GLY A 217 17.12 5.17 17.78
N PRO A 218 17.85 5.10 18.90
CA PRO A 218 19.09 5.87 19.09
C PRO A 218 20.15 5.48 18.05
N GLY A 219 20.69 6.48 17.35
CA GLY A 219 21.69 6.29 16.29
C GLY A 219 21.13 6.23 14.87
N ALA A 220 19.80 6.26 14.70
CA ALA A 220 19.20 6.33 13.38
C ALA A 220 19.38 7.73 12.74
N GLY A 221 19.90 7.76 11.52
CA GLY A 221 20.10 8.99 10.75
C GLY A 221 18.85 9.40 9.97
N VAL A 222 18.75 10.69 9.65
CA VAL A 222 17.81 11.17 8.63
C VAL A 222 18.62 11.80 7.52
N GLU A 223 18.45 11.27 6.32
CA GLU A 223 19.05 11.78 5.10
C GLU A 223 17.99 12.56 4.34
N GLN A 224 18.26 13.83 4.05
CA GLN A 224 17.44 14.58 3.11
C GLN A 224 17.96 14.36 1.71
N THR A 225 17.08 14.05 0.78
CA THR A 225 17.41 13.82 -0.62
C THR A 225 16.49 14.63 -1.51
N ASP A 226 17.03 15.12 -2.62
CA ASP A 226 16.25 15.83 -3.64
C ASP A 226 15.32 14.88 -4.40
N HIS A 227 15.53 13.56 -4.32
CA HIS A 227 14.85 12.60 -5.18
C HIS A 227 14.51 11.28 -4.48
N LEU A 228 13.21 10.96 -4.42
CA LEU A 228 12.63 9.70 -3.96
C LEU A 228 11.66 9.17 -5.02
N PRO A 229 12.16 8.47 -6.06
CA PRO A 229 11.35 8.14 -7.22
C PRO A 229 10.36 7.01 -6.94
N ARG A 230 9.25 7.05 -7.66
CA ARG A 230 8.42 5.86 -7.87
C ARG A 230 9.18 4.87 -8.74
N ARG A 231 8.94 3.57 -8.55
CA ARG A 231 9.41 2.53 -9.47
C ARG A 231 8.68 2.67 -10.81
N ALA A 232 9.21 2.03 -11.87
CA ALA A 232 8.65 2.10 -13.23
C ALA A 232 7.15 1.76 -13.37
N ALA A 233 6.54 1.12 -12.36
CA ALA A 233 5.09 0.84 -12.31
C ALA A 233 4.26 1.89 -11.54
N GLY A 234 4.85 3.01 -11.11
CA GLY A 234 4.22 4.03 -10.25
C GLY A 234 4.23 3.71 -8.75
N LYS A 235 4.63 2.48 -8.38
CA LYS A 235 4.77 2.00 -6.99
C LYS A 235 5.92 2.71 -6.28
N PHE A 236 5.64 3.29 -5.13
CA PHE A 236 6.62 3.83 -4.20
C PHE A 236 7.09 2.76 -3.20
N SER A 237 8.36 2.81 -2.78
CA SER A 237 8.96 1.82 -1.89
C SER A 237 9.28 2.46 -0.54
N TYR A 238 8.42 2.29 0.46
CA TYR A 238 8.69 2.79 1.81
C TYR A 238 9.82 2.04 2.53
N LEU A 239 10.22 0.87 2.00
CA LEU A 239 11.37 0.08 2.48
C LEU A 239 12.43 -0.05 1.39
N GLU A 240 13.69 0.21 1.74
CA GLU A 240 14.88 -0.03 0.91
C GLU A 240 15.71 -1.18 1.50
N GLY A 241 16.45 -1.91 0.64
CA GLY A 241 17.30 -3.03 1.08
C GLY A 241 16.63 -4.42 1.07
N ALA A 242 15.34 -4.55 0.74
CA ALA A 242 14.61 -5.83 0.78
C ALA A 242 14.98 -6.88 -0.28
N ARG A 243 16.13 -6.77 -0.94
CA ARG A 243 16.68 -7.81 -1.80
C ARG A 243 17.82 -8.52 -1.08
N GLU A 244 17.47 -9.55 -0.32
CA GLU A 244 18.34 -10.70 -0.06
C GLU A 244 17.85 -11.90 -0.89
#